data_AF-A0A2J6XWT3-F1
#
_entry.id   AF-A0A2J6XWT3-F1
#
_cell.length_a   1.000
_cell.length_b   1.000
_cell.length_c   1.000
_cell.angle_alpha   90.00
_cell.angle_beta   90.00
_cell.angle_gamma   90.00
#
_symmetry.space_group_name_H-M   'P 1'
#
loop_
_entity.id
_entity.type
_entity.pdbx_description
1 polymer ?
#
loop_
_entity_poly.entity_id
_entity_poly.type
_entity_poly.pdbx_seq_one_letter_code
_entity_poly.pdbx_strand_id
1 'polypeptide(L)'
;MKGSKGFSLLELLVVIAILGIIAAIALPRYFEAVDDAKKNAHRANIAIIQTSLEYYRNKTGSYPADAAAFNAFLQDTTYFAERPRCPYNDKYYTVDNNITPDENNPHILNYTKTGNSYSLDYYKP
;
A
#
# COMPACT_ATOMS: atom_id res chain seq x y z
N MET A 1 -8.38 -47.37 37.35
CA MET A 1 -7.96 -47.09 35.95
C MET A 1 -8.78 -45.90 35.47
N LYS A 2 -8.15 -44.77 35.15
CA LYS A 2 -8.82 -43.51 34.77
C LYS A 2 -9.46 -43.70 33.38
N GLY A 3 -10.77 -43.50 33.26
CA GLY A 3 -11.50 -43.63 32.01
C GLY A 3 -11.12 -42.53 31.02
N SER A 4 -10.54 -42.92 29.89
CA SER A 4 -10.31 -42.04 28.75
C SER A 4 -11.67 -41.71 28.12
N LYS A 5 -12.19 -40.51 28.37
CA LYS A 5 -13.35 -40.00 27.63
C LYS A 5 -12.87 -39.59 26.22
N GLY A 6 -13.26 -40.37 25.22
CA GLY A 6 -13.05 -40.02 23.81
C GLY A 6 -13.98 -38.87 23.39
N PHE A 7 -13.50 -38.02 22.48
CA PHE A 7 -14.28 -36.97 21.84
C PHE A 7 -15.42 -37.58 21.01
N SER A 8 -16.64 -37.03 21.09
CA SER A 8 -17.75 -37.46 20.24
C SER A 8 -17.65 -36.82 18.86
N LEU A 9 -17.98 -37.59 17.81
CA LEU A 9 -18.11 -37.06 16.45
C LEU A 9 -19.15 -35.94 16.37
N LEU A 10 -20.21 -36.04 17.17
CA LEU A 10 -21.28 -35.05 17.23
C LEU A 10 -20.81 -33.73 17.88
N GLU A 11 -19.92 -33.80 18.87
CA GLU A 11 -19.33 -32.61 19.49
C GLU A 11 -18.47 -31.85 18.47
N LEU A 12 -17.65 -32.55 17.69
CA LEU A 12 -16.87 -31.92 16.64
C LEU A 12 -17.76 -31.31 15.55
N LEU A 13 -18.87 -31.96 15.19
CA LEU A 13 -19.82 -31.48 14.18
C LEU A 13 -20.46 -30.15 14.58
N VAL A 14 -20.94 -30.03 15.83
CA VAL A 14 -21.54 -28.77 16.31
C VAL A 14 -20.49 -27.65 16.35
N VAL A 15 -19.25 -27.95 16.74
CA VAL A 15 -18.17 -26.95 16.77
C VAL A 15 -17.87 -26.41 15.37
N ILE A 16 -17.68 -27.27 14.37
CA ILE A 16 -17.41 -26.80 13.01
C ILE A 16 -18.60 -26.08 12.38
N ALA A 17 -19.83 -26.45 12.75
CA ALA A 17 -21.04 -25.75 12.30
C ALA A 17 -21.08 -24.31 12.83
N ILE A 18 -20.79 -24.10 14.12
CA ILE A 18 -20.72 -22.76 14.72
C ILE A 18 -19.56 -21.96 14.12
N LEU A 19 -18.38 -22.56 13.95
CA LEU A 19 -17.22 -21.91 13.30
C LEU A 19 -17.54 -21.49 11.86
N GLY A 20 -18.29 -22.30 11.10
CA GLY A 20 -18.73 -21.98 9.76
C GLY A 20 -19.65 -20.75 9.70
N ILE A 21 -20.60 -20.64 10.62
CA ILE A 21 -21.51 -19.49 10.70
C ILE A 21 -20.73 -18.20 11.03
N ILE A 22 -19.81 -18.26 11.99
CA ILE A 22 -18.98 -17.11 12.36
C ILE A 22 -18.10 -16.70 11.19
N ALA A 23 -17.43 -17.65 10.53
CA ALA A 23 -16.55 -17.38 9.39
C ALA A 23 -17.30 -16.72 8.23
N ALA A 24 -18.53 -17.18 7.92
CA ALA A 24 -19.35 -16.61 6.85
C ALA A 24 -19.65 -15.12 7.04
N ILE A 25 -19.81 -14.65 8.29
CA ILE A 25 -20.08 -13.25 8.61
C ILE A 25 -18.78 -12.46 8.78
N ALA A 26 -17.76 -13.07 9.38
CA ALA A 26 -16.52 -12.39 9.73
C ALA A 26 -15.59 -12.16 8.53
N LEU A 27 -15.51 -13.10 7.60
CA LEU A 27 -14.56 -13.05 6.49
C LEU A 27 -14.80 -11.86 5.54
N PRO A 28 -16.03 -11.58 5.05
CA PRO A 28 -16.25 -10.43 4.15
C PRO A 28 -15.82 -9.11 4.80
N ARG A 29 -16.21 -8.90 6.07
CA ARG A 29 -15.86 -7.68 6.83
C ARG A 29 -14.36 -7.56 7.06
N TYR A 30 -13.67 -8.68 7.27
CA TYR A 30 -12.22 -8.70 7.40
C TYR A 30 -11.54 -8.26 6.10
N PHE A 31 -11.96 -8.80 4.95
CA PHE A 31 -11.37 -8.43 3.66
C PHE A 31 -11.62 -6.96 3.30
N GLU A 32 -12.82 -6.43 3.58
CA GLU A 32 -13.13 -5.01 3.43
C GLU A 32 -12.21 -4.13 4.29
N ALA A 33 -12.04 -4.47 5.57
CA ALA A 33 -11.18 -3.71 6.48
C ALA A 33 -9.71 -3.71 6.04
N VAL A 34 -9.22 -4.84 5.52
CA VAL A 34 -7.86 -4.94 4.97
C VAL A 34 -7.71 -4.08 3.71
N ASP A 35 -8.70 -4.08 2.83
CA ASP A 35 -8.68 -3.26 1.62
C ASP A 35 -8.70 -1.75 1.96
N ASP A 36 -9.56 -1.33 2.87
CA ASP A 36 -9.61 0.05 3.36
C ASP A 36 -8.29 0.47 4.02
N ALA A 37 -7.66 -0.42 4.79
CA ALA A 37 -6.34 -0.17 5.37
C ALA A 37 -5.28 0.04 4.27
N LYS A 38 -5.30 -0.76 3.20
CA LYS A 38 -4.40 -0.59 2.04
C LYS A 38 -4.64 0.73 1.32
N LYS A 39 -5.91 1.10 1.08
CA LYS A 39 -6.29 2.38 0.46
C LYS A 39 -5.76 3.57 1.27
N ASN A 40 -5.97 3.55 2.58
CA ASN A 40 -5.52 4.60 3.46
C ASN A 40 -4.00 4.69 3.55
N ALA A 41 -3.31 3.54 3.66
CA ALA A 41 -1.85 3.49 3.64
C ALA A 41 -1.26 4.01 2.32
N HIS A 42 -1.86 3.65 1.18
CA HIS A 42 -1.42 4.13 -0.12
C HIS A 42 -1.55 5.66 -0.22
N ARG A 43 -2.71 6.21 0.15
CA ARG A 43 -2.92 7.67 0.17
C ARG A 43 -1.95 8.39 1.11
N ALA A 44 -1.67 7.81 2.28
CA ALA A 44 -0.69 8.34 3.22
C ALA A 44 0.72 8.37 2.62
N ASN A 45 1.15 7.29 1.95
CA ASN A 45 2.44 7.22 1.29
C ASN A 45 2.58 8.27 0.17
N ILE A 46 1.54 8.46 -0.65
CA ILE A 46 1.55 9.52 -1.67
C ILE A 46 1.65 10.91 -1.03
N ALA A 47 0.90 11.18 0.04
CA ALA A 47 0.98 12.45 0.75
C ALA A 47 2.38 12.70 1.36
N ILE A 48 3.02 11.66 1.90
CA ILE A 48 4.41 11.73 2.38
C ILE A 48 5.36 12.06 1.23
N ILE A 49 5.24 11.39 0.08
CA ILE A 49 6.07 11.67 -1.11
C ILE A 49 5.89 13.13 -1.56
N GLN A 50 4.65 13.63 -1.62
CA GLN A 50 4.36 15.02 -1.99
C GLN A 50 4.97 16.01 -0.99
N THR A 51 4.86 15.75 0.32
CA THR A 51 5.46 16.59 1.36
C THR A 51 6.99 16.59 1.26
N SER A 52 7.58 15.43 1.01
CA SER A 52 9.02 15.29 0.81
C SER A 52 9.50 15.98 -0.49
N LEU A 53 8.68 16.07 -1.54
CA LEU A 53 8.99 16.85 -2.74
C LEU A 53 9.05 18.35 -2.45
N GLU A 54 8.15 18.87 -1.62
CA GLU A 54 8.21 20.26 -1.17
C GLU A 54 9.50 20.53 -0.39
N TYR A 55 9.87 19.60 0.50
CA TYR A 55 11.13 19.70 1.22
C TYR A 55 12.35 19.60 0.29
N TYR A 56 12.32 18.71 -0.71
CA TYR A 56 13.35 18.63 -1.75
C TYR A 56 13.51 19.97 -2.46
N ARG A 57 12.41 20.58 -2.92
CA ARG A 57 12.41 21.88 -3.58
C ARG A 57 12.97 22.98 -2.66
N ASN A 58 12.63 22.98 -1.38
CA ASN A 58 13.16 23.96 -0.44
C ASN A 58 14.68 23.85 -0.27
N LYS A 59 15.25 22.64 -0.39
CA LYS A 59 16.70 22.40 -0.27
C LYS A 59 17.47 22.65 -1.56
N THR A 60 16.93 22.24 -2.70
CA THR A 60 17.64 22.27 -4.00
C THR A 60 17.22 23.46 -4.87
N GLY A 61 16.15 24.16 -4.50
CA GLY A 61 15.57 25.28 -5.26
C GLY A 61 14.61 24.86 -6.37
N SER A 62 14.46 23.56 -6.67
CA SER A 62 13.59 23.08 -7.75
C SER A 62 13.10 21.65 -7.51
N TYR A 63 11.96 21.26 -8.10
CA TYR A 63 11.54 19.86 -8.10
C TYR A 63 12.47 19.00 -8.99
N PRO A 64 12.49 17.65 -8.80
CA PRO A 64 13.28 16.74 -9.64
C PRO A 64 13.11 17.02 -11.14
N ALA A 65 14.20 17.04 -11.90
CA ALA A 65 14.15 17.51 -13.29
C ALA A 65 13.31 16.60 -14.21
N ASP A 66 13.36 15.29 -13.97
CA ASP A 66 12.73 14.25 -14.77
C ASP A 66 12.39 13.02 -13.91
N ALA A 67 11.85 11.98 -14.54
CA ALA A 67 11.51 10.72 -13.89
C ALA A 67 12.72 10.01 -13.26
N ALA A 68 13.91 10.13 -13.86
CA ALA A 68 15.12 9.50 -13.33
C ALA A 68 15.60 10.19 -12.04
N ALA A 69 15.59 11.53 -12.04
CA ALA A 69 15.87 12.34 -10.85
C ALA A 69 14.85 12.08 -9.74
N PHE A 70 13.58 11.89 -10.09
CA PHE A 70 12.55 11.53 -9.10
C PHE A 70 12.80 10.14 -8.51
N ASN A 71 13.15 9.15 -9.33
CA ASN A 71 13.51 7.81 -8.84
C ASN A 71 14.74 7.83 -7.92
N ALA A 72 15.70 8.73 -8.15
CA ALA A 72 16.81 8.96 -7.23
C ALA A 72 16.33 9.59 -5.91
N PHE A 73 15.43 10.57 -5.98
CA PHE A 73 14.81 11.19 -4.81
C PHE A 73 14.06 10.18 -3.92
N LEU A 74 13.31 9.24 -4.51
CA LEU A 74 12.61 8.19 -3.77
C LEU A 74 13.54 7.22 -3.01
N GLN A 75 14.83 7.22 -3.34
CA GLN A 75 15.86 6.37 -2.74
C GLN A 75 16.75 7.09 -1.74
N ASP A 76 16.63 8.41 -1.66
CA ASP A 76 17.51 9.24 -0.86
C ASP A 76 17.05 9.26 0.61
N THR A 77 17.94 8.77 1.48
CA THR A 77 17.73 8.66 2.92
C THR A 77 17.60 10.00 3.63
N THR A 78 17.93 11.10 2.94
CA THR A 78 17.71 12.46 3.43
C THR A 78 16.22 12.79 3.54
N TYR A 79 15.40 12.26 2.63
CA TYR A 79 13.97 12.60 2.52
C TYR A 79 13.06 11.51 3.05
N PHE A 80 13.54 10.27 3.13
CA PHE A 80 12.79 9.12 3.60
C PHE A 80 13.66 8.27 4.53
N ALA A 81 13.16 7.96 5.73
CA ALA A 81 13.84 7.04 6.64
C ALA A 81 13.91 5.61 6.06
N GLU A 82 12.85 5.19 5.38
CA GLU A 82 12.80 3.98 4.55
C GLU A 82 12.11 4.32 3.22
N ARG A 83 12.56 3.67 2.13
CA ARG A 83 11.93 3.79 0.81
C ARG A 83 10.44 3.45 0.90
N PRO A 84 9.54 4.34 0.46
CA PRO A 84 8.10 4.07 0.49
C PRO A 84 7.75 2.79 -0.28
N ARG A 85 6.92 1.92 0.32
CA ARG A 85 6.41 0.69 -0.28
C ARG A 85 4.92 0.76 -0.54
N CYS A 86 4.47 0.18 -1.64
CA CYS A 86 3.06 0.12 -2.00
C CYS A 86 2.34 -1.00 -1.22
N PRO A 87 1.23 -0.72 -0.52
CA PRO A 87 0.54 -1.70 0.32
C PRO A 87 -0.23 -2.78 -0.46
N TYR A 88 -0.35 -2.65 -1.78
CA TYR A 88 -1.07 -3.61 -2.64
C TYR A 88 -0.19 -4.77 -3.10
N ASN A 89 1.06 -4.48 -3.47
CA ASN A 89 1.95 -5.45 -4.12
C ASN A 89 3.36 -5.53 -3.49
N ASP A 90 3.58 -4.85 -2.35
CA ASP A 90 4.85 -4.80 -1.59
C ASP A 90 6.07 -4.35 -2.41
N LYS A 91 5.84 -3.69 -3.56
CA LYS A 91 6.91 -3.08 -4.37
C LYS A 91 7.19 -1.67 -3.88
N TYR A 92 8.43 -1.21 -4.05
CA TYR A 92 8.77 0.19 -3.85
C TYR A 92 8.07 1.07 -4.88
N TYR A 93 7.71 2.29 -4.48
CA TYR A 93 7.24 3.26 -5.46
C TYR A 93 8.36 3.61 -6.44
N THR A 94 8.00 3.71 -7.71
CA THR A 94 8.90 4.10 -8.79
C THR A 94 8.16 4.99 -9.77
N VAL A 95 8.89 5.86 -10.47
CA VAL A 95 8.34 6.69 -11.53
C VAL A 95 8.64 6.07 -12.88
N ASP A 96 7.61 5.82 -13.68
CA ASP A 96 7.74 5.42 -15.08
C ASP A 96 6.59 5.98 -15.90
N ASN A 97 6.85 7.07 -16.63
CA ASN A 97 5.86 7.77 -17.43
C ASN A 97 5.33 6.97 -18.64
N ASN A 98 5.91 5.81 -18.94
CA ASN A 98 5.45 4.93 -20.02
C ASN A 98 4.43 3.88 -19.56
N ILE A 99 4.23 3.75 -18.24
CA ILE A 99 3.30 2.80 -17.64
C ILE A 99 2.17 3.59 -16.99
N THR A 100 0.93 3.14 -17.18
CA THR A 100 -0.23 3.77 -16.55
C THR A 100 -0.34 3.32 -15.09
N PRO A 101 -0.47 4.23 -14.11
CA PRO A 101 -0.78 3.87 -12.72
C PRO A 101 -2.20 3.30 -12.62
N ASP A 102 -2.29 1.97 -12.56
CA ASP A 102 -3.55 1.22 -12.48
C ASP A 102 -3.52 0.16 -11.37
N GLU A 103 -4.58 -0.65 -11.27
CA GLU A 103 -4.71 -1.73 -10.27
C GLU A 103 -3.63 -2.81 -10.40
N ASN A 104 -3.04 -3.00 -11.58
CA ASN A 104 -1.95 -3.93 -11.81
C ASN A 104 -0.60 -3.30 -11.46
N ASN A 105 -0.49 -1.98 -11.59
CA ASN A 105 0.71 -1.19 -11.37
C ASN A 105 0.52 -0.09 -10.31
N PRO A 106 0.02 -0.39 -9.10
CA PRO A 106 -0.33 0.63 -8.09
C PRO A 106 0.89 1.28 -7.43
N HIS A 107 2.10 0.80 -7.72
CA HIS A 107 3.37 1.32 -7.23
C HIS A 107 4.04 2.29 -8.23
N ILE A 108 3.54 2.33 -9.48
CA ILE A 108 4.05 3.22 -10.51
C ILE A 108 3.40 4.60 -10.33
N LEU A 109 4.22 5.63 -10.45
CA LEU A 109 3.80 7.02 -10.45
C LEU A 109 4.21 7.63 -11.79
N ASN A 110 3.38 8.53 -12.32
CA ASN A 110 3.75 9.33 -13.47
C ASN A 110 4.03 10.76 -13.01
N TYR A 111 5.19 11.26 -13.38
CA TYR A 111 5.71 12.54 -12.94
C TYR A 111 6.06 13.41 -14.13
N THR A 112 5.47 14.60 -14.18
CA THR A 112 5.83 15.62 -15.17
C THR A 112 6.10 16.94 -14.46
N LYS A 113 7.28 17.51 -14.71
CA LYS A 113 7.64 18.85 -14.23
C LYS A 113 7.28 19.90 -15.27
N THR A 114 6.60 20.95 -14.85
CA THR A 114 6.26 22.11 -15.70
C THR A 114 6.75 23.38 -15.02
N GLY A 115 7.98 23.77 -15.33
CA GLY A 115 8.64 24.94 -14.72
C GLY A 115 8.80 24.76 -13.20
N ASN A 116 8.08 25.60 -12.43
CA ASN A 116 8.06 25.56 -10.96
C ASN A 116 6.88 24.77 -10.38
N SER A 117 6.13 24.05 -11.21
CA SER A 117 5.04 23.17 -10.80
C SER A 117 5.35 21.74 -11.22
N TYR A 118 4.65 20.77 -10.62
CA TYR A 118 4.68 19.38 -11.05
C TYR A 118 3.27 18.78 -11.11
N SER A 119 3.10 17.77 -11.95
CA SER A 119 1.97 16.85 -11.94
C SER A 119 2.47 15.48 -11.48
N LEU A 120 1.73 14.87 -10.55
CA LEU A 120 1.98 13.51 -10.07
C LEU A 120 0.69 12.71 -10.20
N ASP A 121 0.66 11.83 -11.19
CA ASP A 121 -0.44 10.91 -11.41
C ASP A 121 -0.11 9.56 -10.76
N TYR A 122 -1.09 8.98 -10.08
CA TYR A 122 -0.96 7.75 -9.31
C TYR A 122 -2.27 7.00 -9.30
N TYR A 123 -2.20 5.70 -8.99
CA TYR A 123 -3.39 4.86 -8.90
C TYR A 123 -4.30 5.31 -7.76
N LYS A 124 -5.57 5.57 -8.07
CA LYS A 124 -6.61 5.90 -7.09
C LYS A 124 -7.51 4.68 -6.92
N PRO A 125 -7.35 3.92 -5.84
CA PRO A 125 -8.17 2.74 -5.55
C PRO A 125 -9.61 3.08 -5.16
#